data_AF-A0A4D4JQU8-F1
#
_entry.id   AF-A0A4D4JQU8-F1
#
_cell.length_a   1.000
_cell.length_b   1.000
_cell.length_c   1.000
_cell.angle_alpha   90.00
_cell.angle_beta   90.00
_cell.angle_gamma   90.00
#
_symmetry.space_group_name_H-M   'P 1'
#
loop_
_entity.id
_entity.type
_entity.pdbx_description
1 polymer ?
#
loop_
_entity_poly.entity_id
_entity_poly.type
_entity_poly.pdbx_seq_one_letter_code
_entity_poly.pdbx_strand_id
1 'polypeptide(L)'
;MSDWDFLHDMHDRGYSADGIADAAACGYAPWEAKYIDRQWAEEQLEGEPEDTAASIQPVRSREGFPFSILEQTEIFQDLVDCAERHFENTGRYLQVWGELGEIYAEIKFGLRRHATHAPGSDGTIDGKRVEVKTISPEKASDHVMVKSQGNFEKLLIIRIDRHFQFQGKLIDRSQLSGGAGKYLKGRLP
;
A
#
# COMPACT_ATOMS: atom_id res chain seq x y z
N MET A 1 24.55 -1.04 -12.97
CA MET A 1 23.73 -2.13 -12.42
C MET A 1 22.30 -1.74 -12.71
N SER A 2 21.56 -2.62 -13.37
CA SER A 2 20.13 -2.43 -13.62
C SER A 2 19.40 -2.45 -12.28
N ASP A 3 18.36 -1.65 -12.13
CA ASP A 3 17.48 -1.66 -10.96
C ASP A 3 16.83 -3.05 -10.73
N TRP A 4 16.98 -3.98 -11.69
CA TRP A 4 16.45 -5.33 -11.68
C TRP A 4 17.51 -6.44 -11.49
N ASP A 5 18.80 -6.10 -11.37
CA ASP A 5 19.87 -7.10 -11.21
C ASP A 5 19.64 -7.98 -9.97
N PHE A 6 18.97 -7.46 -8.95
CA PHE A 6 18.64 -8.21 -7.74
C PHE A 6 17.66 -9.37 -7.98
N LEU A 7 16.85 -9.35 -9.05
CA LEU A 7 15.90 -10.44 -9.35
C LEU A 7 16.65 -11.72 -9.75
N HIS A 8 17.78 -11.59 -10.45
CA HIS A 8 18.66 -12.72 -10.77
C HIS A 8 19.33 -13.26 -9.49
N ASP A 9 19.82 -12.37 -8.63
CA ASP A 9 20.36 -12.74 -7.32
C ASP A 9 19.33 -13.48 -6.46
N MET A 10 18.04 -13.12 -6.55
CA MET A 10 16.97 -13.80 -5.82
C MET A 10 16.75 -15.23 -6.29
N HIS A 11 16.75 -15.45 -7.62
CA HIS A 11 16.67 -16.79 -8.18
C HIS A 11 17.84 -17.66 -7.70
N ASP A 12 19.07 -17.14 -7.76
CA ASP A 12 20.28 -17.86 -7.38
C ASP A 12 20.36 -18.14 -5.87
N ARG A 13 19.70 -17.31 -5.05
CA ARG A 13 19.55 -17.50 -3.60
C ARG A 13 18.37 -18.41 -3.23
N GLY A 14 17.66 -18.97 -4.20
CA GLY A 14 16.59 -19.95 -3.98
C GLY A 14 15.27 -19.34 -3.48
N TYR A 15 15.00 -18.07 -3.77
CA TYR A 15 13.69 -17.46 -3.46
C TYR A 15 12.58 -18.11 -4.30
N SER A 16 11.37 -18.17 -3.74
CA SER A 16 10.19 -18.68 -4.47
C SER A 16 9.80 -17.76 -5.62
N ALA A 17 9.08 -18.32 -6.61
CA ALA A 17 8.53 -17.54 -7.72
C ALA A 17 7.65 -16.38 -7.23
N ASP A 18 6.84 -16.60 -6.20
CA ASP A 18 6.01 -15.57 -5.57
C ASP A 18 6.86 -14.46 -4.94
N GLY A 19 7.97 -14.82 -4.29
CA GLY A 19 8.89 -13.85 -3.70
C GLY A 19 9.58 -12.98 -4.77
N ILE A 20 9.94 -13.57 -5.91
CA ILE A 20 10.54 -12.86 -7.05
C ILE A 20 9.50 -11.96 -7.72
N ALA A 21 8.27 -12.45 -7.91
CA ALA A 21 7.16 -11.66 -8.46
C ALA A 21 6.82 -10.46 -7.58
N ASP A 22 6.79 -10.65 -6.26
CA ASP A 22 6.59 -9.57 -5.29
C ASP A 22 7.71 -8.52 -5.39
N ALA A 23 8.95 -8.95 -5.47
CA ALA A 23 10.09 -8.05 -5.58
C ALA A 23 10.14 -7.34 -6.94
N ALA A 24 9.71 -8.01 -8.00
CA ALA A 24 9.55 -7.43 -9.34
C ALA A 24 8.43 -6.37 -9.38
N ALA A 25 7.29 -6.63 -8.75
CA ALA A 25 6.19 -5.68 -8.65
C ALA A 25 6.58 -4.43 -7.82
N CYS A 26 7.44 -4.63 -6.82
CA CYS A 26 7.82 -3.54 -5.92
C CYS A 26 9.10 -2.79 -6.34
N GLY A 27 9.91 -3.32 -7.26
CA GLY A 27 11.14 -2.69 -7.73
C GLY A 27 12.31 -2.69 -6.74
N TYR A 28 12.41 -3.69 -5.84
CA TYR A 28 13.51 -3.76 -4.88
C TYR A 28 13.79 -5.16 -4.33
N ALA A 29 14.99 -5.36 -3.79
CA ALA A 29 15.40 -6.63 -3.22
C ALA A 29 14.77 -6.90 -1.83
N PRO A 30 14.28 -8.12 -1.53
CA PRO A 30 13.64 -8.44 -0.26
C PRO A 30 14.54 -8.26 0.97
N TRP A 31 15.86 -8.38 0.82
CA TRP A 31 16.79 -8.18 1.93
C TRP A 31 17.03 -6.71 2.28
N GLU A 32 16.56 -5.78 1.46
CA GLU A 32 16.54 -4.34 1.74
C GLU A 32 15.21 -3.90 2.40
N ALA A 33 14.22 -4.78 2.42
CA ALA A 33 12.93 -4.56 3.07
C ALA A 33 13.04 -4.84 4.58
N LYS A 34 12.40 -3.98 5.38
CA LYS A 34 11.91 -4.40 6.70
C LYS A 34 10.47 -4.83 6.53
N TYR A 35 10.01 -5.66 7.44
CA TYR A 35 8.69 -6.29 7.36
C TYR A 35 7.88 -5.83 8.55
N ILE A 36 6.62 -5.48 8.32
CA ILE A 36 5.59 -5.36 9.35
C ILE A 36 4.83 -6.69 9.36
N ASP A 37 4.54 -7.16 10.55
CA ASP A 37 3.74 -8.35 10.74
C ASP A 37 2.31 -8.11 10.22
N ARG A 38 1.77 -9.03 9.42
CA ARG A 38 0.43 -8.87 8.84
C ARG A 38 -0.65 -8.94 9.90
N GLN A 39 -0.53 -9.87 10.85
CA GLN A 39 -1.52 -10.00 11.91
C GLN A 39 -1.62 -8.67 12.66
N TRP A 40 -0.49 -8.06 12.99
CA TRP A 40 -0.48 -6.73 13.58
C TRP A 40 -1.15 -5.68 12.68
N ALA A 41 -0.86 -5.66 11.37
CA ALA A 41 -1.49 -4.73 10.44
C ALA A 41 -3.02 -4.92 10.34
N GLU A 42 -3.48 -6.17 10.37
CA GLU A 42 -4.91 -6.51 10.39
C GLU A 42 -5.56 -6.12 11.71
N GLU A 43 -4.91 -6.34 12.86
CA GLU A 43 -5.36 -5.86 14.17
C GLU A 43 -5.52 -4.33 14.19
N GLN A 44 -4.62 -3.60 13.51
CA GLN A 44 -4.77 -2.15 13.40
C GLN A 44 -6.03 -1.77 12.63
N LEU A 45 -6.43 -2.54 11.62
CA LEU A 45 -7.61 -2.27 10.80
C LEU A 45 -8.92 -2.79 11.42
N GLU A 46 -8.85 -3.54 12.52
CA GLU A 46 -10.04 -4.04 13.21
C GLU A 46 -10.90 -2.87 13.73
N GLY A 47 -12.18 -2.86 13.33
CA GLY A 47 -13.13 -1.81 13.67
C GLY A 47 -13.06 -0.55 12.80
N GLU A 48 -12.11 -0.45 11.87
CA GLU A 48 -12.12 0.62 10.87
C GLU A 48 -13.27 0.42 9.86
N PRO A 49 -13.90 1.51 9.38
CA PRO A 49 -15.02 1.40 8.46
C PRO A 49 -14.57 0.78 7.13
N GLU A 50 -15.38 -0.15 6.64
CA GLU A 50 -15.28 -0.72 5.30
C GLU A 50 -16.01 0.17 4.31
N ASP A 51 -15.28 0.61 3.30
CA ASP A 51 -15.78 1.45 2.23
C ASP A 51 -15.90 0.68 0.93
N THR A 52 -16.96 0.95 0.19
CA THR A 52 -17.05 0.61 -1.23
C THR A 52 -16.56 1.79 -2.06
N ALA A 53 -16.17 1.57 -3.31
CA ALA A 53 -15.75 2.66 -4.19
C ALA A 53 -16.81 3.77 -4.33
N ALA A 54 -18.09 3.40 -4.26
CA ALA A 54 -19.21 4.33 -4.34
C ALA A 54 -19.51 5.09 -3.03
N SER A 55 -19.12 4.56 -1.87
CA SER A 55 -19.46 5.17 -0.57
C SER A 55 -18.44 6.22 -0.10
N ILE A 56 -17.21 6.17 -0.61
CA ILE A 56 -16.12 7.03 -0.15
C ILE A 56 -16.45 8.49 -0.46
N GLN A 57 -16.31 9.33 0.56
CA GLN A 57 -16.46 10.76 0.43
C GLN A 57 -15.07 11.42 0.35
N PRO A 58 -14.80 12.23 -0.68
CA PRO A 58 -13.52 12.90 -0.80
C PRO A 58 -13.30 13.91 0.32
N VAL A 59 -12.13 13.86 0.95
CA VAL A 59 -11.69 14.93 1.84
C VAL A 59 -11.44 16.18 1.00
N ARG A 60 -11.80 17.36 1.54
CA ARG A 60 -11.65 18.63 0.81
C ARG A 60 -10.23 18.79 0.23
N SER A 61 -10.17 19.03 -1.08
CA SER A 61 -8.93 19.23 -1.82
C SER A 61 -8.15 20.46 -1.36
N ARG A 62 -6.84 20.41 -1.57
CA ARG A 62 -5.83 21.39 -1.14
C ARG A 62 -4.86 21.62 -2.32
N GLU A 63 -3.94 22.58 -2.24
CA GLU A 63 -2.96 22.80 -3.33
C GLU A 63 -2.08 21.56 -3.62
N GLY A 64 -1.89 21.21 -4.89
CA GLY A 64 -1.07 20.06 -5.32
C GLY A 64 -1.89 18.94 -5.94
N PHE A 65 -1.37 17.72 -5.92
CA PHE A 65 -2.05 16.53 -6.43
C PHE A 65 -3.01 15.92 -5.39
N PRO A 66 -4.12 15.29 -5.84
CA PRO A 66 -4.63 15.32 -7.22
C PRO A 66 -5.19 16.70 -7.59
N PHE A 67 -5.07 17.09 -8.87
CA PHE A 67 -5.53 18.42 -9.34
C PHE A 67 -7.04 18.61 -9.17
N SER A 68 -7.81 17.54 -9.36
CA SER A 68 -9.26 17.50 -9.17
C SER A 68 -9.61 16.24 -8.35
N ILE A 69 -10.06 16.44 -7.12
CA ILE A 69 -10.43 15.31 -6.26
C ILE A 69 -11.69 14.60 -6.75
N LEU A 70 -12.59 15.33 -7.43
CA LEU A 70 -13.81 14.77 -7.99
C LEU A 70 -13.49 13.85 -9.18
N GLU A 71 -12.67 14.34 -10.11
CA GLU A 71 -12.21 13.54 -11.26
C GLU A 71 -11.40 12.33 -10.78
N GLN A 72 -10.53 12.51 -9.77
CA GLN A 72 -9.79 11.39 -9.17
C GLN A 72 -10.72 10.35 -8.53
N THR A 73 -11.83 10.78 -7.94
CA THR A 73 -12.85 9.88 -7.36
C THR A 73 -13.59 9.11 -8.44
N GLU A 74 -13.93 9.75 -9.56
CA GLU A 74 -14.54 9.08 -10.72
C GLU A 74 -13.57 8.04 -11.32
N ILE A 75 -12.31 8.40 -11.55
CA ILE A 75 -11.26 7.49 -12.03
C ILE A 75 -11.10 6.30 -11.08
N PHE A 76 -11.10 6.54 -9.77
CA PHE A 76 -11.02 5.47 -8.78
C PHE A 76 -12.18 4.48 -8.89
N GLN A 77 -13.42 4.99 -8.99
CA GLN A 77 -14.62 4.18 -9.13
C GLN A 77 -14.57 3.33 -10.41
N ASP A 78 -14.19 3.93 -11.54
CA ASP A 78 -14.05 3.25 -12.82
C ASP A 78 -12.99 2.15 -12.78
N LEU A 79 -11.85 2.40 -12.12
CA LEU A 79 -10.77 1.41 -11.98
C LEU A 79 -11.20 0.22 -11.11
N VAL A 80 -11.92 0.47 -10.01
CA VAL A 80 -12.44 -0.60 -9.14
C VAL A 80 -13.49 -1.42 -9.87
N ASP A 81 -14.47 -0.79 -10.53
CA ASP A 81 -15.49 -1.47 -11.33
C ASP A 81 -14.86 -2.33 -12.43
N CYS A 82 -13.84 -1.81 -13.12
CA CYS A 82 -13.11 -2.55 -14.14
C CYS A 82 -12.41 -3.79 -13.55
N ALA A 83 -11.75 -3.65 -12.40
CA ALA A 83 -11.07 -4.75 -11.73
C ALA A 83 -12.04 -5.83 -11.22
N GLU A 84 -13.19 -5.42 -10.68
CA GLU A 84 -14.25 -6.33 -10.23
C GLU A 84 -14.84 -7.11 -11.40
N ARG A 85 -15.30 -6.41 -12.47
CA ARG A 85 -15.84 -7.07 -13.67
C ARG A 85 -14.83 -7.99 -14.34
N HIS A 86 -13.54 -7.65 -14.33
CA HIS A 86 -12.49 -8.53 -14.84
C HIS A 86 -12.38 -9.82 -14.04
N PHE A 87 -12.43 -9.73 -12.71
CA PHE A 87 -12.41 -10.89 -11.82
C PHE A 87 -13.65 -11.75 -12.02
N GLU A 88 -14.84 -11.18 -12.07
CA GLU A 88 -16.08 -11.91 -12.33
C GLU A 88 -16.04 -12.66 -13.67
N ASN A 89 -15.51 -12.03 -14.72
CA ASN A 89 -15.46 -12.61 -16.05
C ASN A 89 -14.35 -13.68 -16.21
N THR A 90 -13.28 -13.62 -15.42
CA THR A 90 -12.08 -14.45 -15.69
C THR A 90 -11.59 -15.28 -14.50
N GLY A 91 -12.10 -15.03 -13.30
CA GLY A 91 -11.60 -15.58 -12.04
C GLY A 91 -10.20 -15.09 -11.65
N ARG A 92 -9.66 -14.07 -12.32
CA ARG A 92 -8.30 -13.54 -12.11
C ARG A 92 -8.34 -12.08 -11.71
N TYR A 93 -7.46 -11.69 -10.80
CA TYR A 93 -7.34 -10.31 -10.35
C TYR A 93 -6.44 -9.47 -11.27
N LEU A 94 -6.82 -8.20 -11.47
CA LEU A 94 -5.92 -7.21 -12.04
C LEU A 94 -4.85 -6.81 -11.01
N GLN A 95 -3.58 -6.78 -11.43
CA GLN A 95 -2.44 -6.48 -10.57
C GLN A 95 -2.23 -4.96 -10.40
N VAL A 96 -3.28 -4.24 -10.01
CA VAL A 96 -3.32 -2.76 -9.88
C VAL A 96 -3.47 -2.28 -8.44
N TRP A 97 -3.32 -3.18 -7.47
CA TRP A 97 -3.61 -2.94 -6.05
C TRP A 97 -2.84 -1.78 -5.40
N GLY A 98 -1.55 -1.63 -5.73
CA GLY A 98 -0.73 -0.53 -5.21
C GLY A 98 -1.32 0.82 -5.60
N GLU A 99 -1.64 0.99 -6.88
CA GLU A 99 -2.22 2.22 -7.41
C GLU A 99 -3.61 2.49 -6.82
N LEU A 100 -4.48 1.48 -6.74
CA LEU A 100 -5.79 1.62 -6.09
C LEU A 100 -5.68 2.06 -4.63
N GLY A 101 -4.70 1.53 -3.89
CA GLY A 101 -4.44 1.97 -2.52
C GLY A 101 -3.98 3.42 -2.45
N GLU A 102 -3.06 3.85 -3.31
CA GLU A 102 -2.61 5.24 -3.33
C GLU A 102 -3.74 6.20 -3.69
N ILE A 103 -4.59 5.87 -4.66
CA ILE A 103 -5.75 6.71 -5.03
C ILE A 103 -6.76 6.77 -3.88
N TYR A 104 -7.05 5.65 -3.20
CA TYR A 104 -7.89 5.64 -2.01
C TYR A 104 -7.32 6.54 -0.90
N ALA A 105 -5.99 6.55 -0.72
CA ALA A 105 -5.32 7.45 0.23
C ALA A 105 -5.50 8.93 -0.12
N GLU A 106 -5.46 9.28 -1.41
CA GLU A 106 -5.72 10.65 -1.88
C GLU A 106 -7.16 11.07 -1.52
N ILE A 107 -8.14 10.23 -1.83
CA ILE A 107 -9.56 10.53 -1.68
C ILE A 107 -9.96 10.56 -0.19
N LYS A 108 -9.68 9.50 0.56
CA LYS A 108 -10.18 9.33 1.93
C LYS A 108 -9.31 10.02 2.98
N PHE A 109 -8.00 10.09 2.77
CA PHE A 109 -7.06 10.62 3.77
C PHE A 109 -6.45 11.96 3.36
N GLY A 110 -6.71 12.45 2.15
CA GLY A 110 -6.14 13.69 1.64
C GLY A 110 -4.62 13.59 1.40
N LEU A 111 -4.12 12.40 1.06
CA LEU A 111 -2.73 12.20 0.66
C LEU A 111 -2.43 13.08 -0.54
N ARG A 112 -1.36 13.88 -0.44
CA ARG A 112 -0.76 14.56 -1.58
C ARG A 112 0.40 13.74 -2.07
N ARG A 113 0.24 13.03 -3.19
CA ARG A 113 1.33 12.25 -3.79
C ARG A 113 2.46 13.16 -4.22
N HIS A 114 3.70 12.68 -4.08
CA HIS A 114 4.83 13.34 -4.71
C HIS A 114 4.77 13.14 -6.23
N ALA A 115 5.50 13.96 -6.97
CA ALA A 115 5.75 13.66 -8.38
C ALA A 115 6.50 12.33 -8.51
N THR A 116 6.32 11.67 -9.66
CA THR A 116 6.95 10.38 -9.97
C THR A 116 8.46 10.44 -9.70
N HIS A 117 9.00 9.37 -9.10
CA HIS A 117 10.42 9.22 -8.73
C HIS A 117 10.93 10.10 -7.57
N ALA A 118 10.06 10.64 -6.72
CA ALA A 118 10.48 11.30 -5.49
C ALA A 118 11.01 10.27 -4.46
N PRO A 119 12.22 10.46 -3.90
CA PRO A 119 12.77 9.54 -2.92
C PRO A 119 12.13 9.72 -1.53
N GLY A 120 11.70 8.61 -0.92
CA GLY A 120 11.56 8.47 0.53
C GLY A 120 10.16 8.19 1.10
N SER A 121 9.09 8.54 0.39
CA SER A 121 7.68 8.30 0.79
C SER A 121 6.77 8.48 -0.42
N ASP A 122 5.54 7.99 -0.39
CA ASP A 122 4.57 8.14 -1.49
C ASP A 122 3.93 9.54 -1.53
N GLY A 123 3.79 10.21 -0.38
CA GLY A 123 3.20 11.54 -0.33
C GLY A 123 3.28 12.24 1.01
N THR A 124 2.43 13.26 1.20
CA THR A 124 2.27 13.95 2.48
C THR A 124 0.80 14.11 2.89
N ILE A 125 0.54 14.00 4.19
CA ILE A 125 -0.73 14.34 4.83
C ILE A 125 -0.40 15.34 5.93
N ASP A 126 -1.01 16.52 5.90
CA ASP A 126 -0.76 17.62 6.85
C ASP A 126 0.74 17.95 7.04
N GLY A 127 1.48 17.92 5.93
CA GLY A 127 2.92 18.20 5.91
C GLY A 127 3.81 17.07 6.45
N LYS A 128 3.21 15.96 6.90
CA LYS A 128 3.93 14.76 7.35
C LYS A 128 4.14 13.82 6.18
N ARG A 129 5.36 13.27 6.04
CA ARG A 129 5.67 12.27 5.00
C ARG A 129 4.94 10.94 5.30
N VAL A 130 4.22 10.43 4.32
CA VAL A 130 3.39 9.23 4.44
C VAL A 130 3.83 8.18 3.42
N GLU A 131 4.11 6.98 3.92
CA GLU A 131 4.25 5.77 3.12
C GLU A 131 2.91 5.04 3.09
N VAL A 132 2.43 4.65 1.92
CA VAL A 132 1.22 3.87 1.70
C VAL A 132 1.59 2.41 1.47
N LYS A 133 0.85 1.51 2.12
CA LYS A 133 0.97 0.07 1.90
C LYS A 133 -0.37 -0.61 1.76
N THR A 134 -0.57 -1.21 0.60
CA THR A 134 -1.77 -1.95 0.26
C THR A 134 -1.60 -3.44 0.59
N ILE A 135 -2.57 -3.99 1.31
CA ILE A 135 -2.78 -5.43 1.51
C ILE A 135 -3.82 -5.85 0.48
N SER A 136 -3.42 -6.63 -0.51
CA SER A 136 -4.28 -7.09 -1.60
C SER A 136 -5.09 -8.35 -1.21
N PRO A 137 -6.21 -8.63 -1.89
CA PRO A 137 -7.09 -9.76 -1.55
C PRO A 137 -6.48 -11.15 -1.78
N GLU A 138 -5.48 -11.24 -2.66
CA GLU A 138 -4.83 -12.49 -3.05
C GLU A 138 -3.62 -12.85 -2.18
N LYS A 139 -3.01 -11.90 -1.49
CA LYS A 139 -1.86 -12.21 -0.64
C LYS A 139 -2.34 -13.08 0.51
N ALA A 140 -1.79 -14.29 0.61
CA ALA A 140 -1.95 -15.20 1.74
C ALA A 140 -0.75 -15.14 2.71
N SER A 141 0.30 -14.38 2.37
CA SER A 141 1.51 -14.24 3.19
C SER A 141 1.23 -13.53 4.51
N ASP A 142 1.84 -13.98 5.61
CA ASP A 142 1.68 -13.47 6.98
C ASP A 142 2.46 -12.17 7.24
N HIS A 143 3.03 -11.54 6.21
CA HIS A 143 3.87 -10.35 6.37
C HIS A 143 3.50 -9.24 5.38
N VAL A 144 3.34 -8.02 5.89
CA VAL A 144 3.20 -6.79 5.11
C VAL A 144 4.57 -6.14 4.97
N MET A 145 5.08 -6.04 3.75
CA MET A 145 6.42 -5.51 3.50
C MET A 145 6.45 -3.99 3.63
N VAL A 146 7.22 -3.44 4.58
CA VAL A 146 7.39 -1.99 4.73
C VAL A 146 8.86 -1.63 4.88
N LYS A 147 9.42 -1.01 3.85
CA LYS A 147 10.80 -0.49 3.88
C LYS A 147 10.98 0.50 5.03
N SER A 148 11.68 0.08 6.08
CA SER A 148 12.06 1.02 7.15
C SER A 148 13.05 2.11 6.73
N GLN A 149 13.72 1.93 5.59
CA GLN A 149 14.68 2.90 5.04
C GLN A 149 13.98 4.08 4.37
N GLY A 150 12.65 4.04 4.21
CA GLY A 150 11.87 5.19 3.78
C GLY A 150 11.96 6.34 4.79
N ASN A 151 12.13 7.56 4.29
CA ASN A 151 12.07 8.79 5.07
C ASN A 151 10.61 9.20 5.28
N PHE A 152 9.79 8.33 5.88
CA PHE A 152 8.40 8.64 6.23
C PHE A 152 8.23 8.88 7.73
N GLU A 153 7.21 9.66 8.07
CA GLU A 153 6.80 9.96 9.45
C GLU A 153 5.56 9.15 9.86
N LYS A 154 4.70 8.80 8.90
CA LYS A 154 3.50 7.98 9.11
C LYS A 154 3.40 6.87 8.07
N LEU A 155 2.81 5.76 8.47
CA LEU A 155 2.44 4.64 7.60
C LEU A 155 0.92 4.64 7.43
N LEU A 156 0.45 4.62 6.19
CA LEU A 156 -0.96 4.40 5.86
C LEU A 156 -1.12 2.97 5.35
N ILE A 157 -1.74 2.11 6.15
CA ILE A 157 -2.08 0.75 5.76
C ILE A 157 -3.45 0.80 5.11
N ILE A 158 -3.59 0.19 3.94
CA ILE A 158 -4.86 0.04 3.23
C ILE A 158 -5.08 -1.43 2.95
N ARG A 159 -6.26 -1.96 3.29
CA ARG A 159 -6.67 -3.31 2.93
C ARG A 159 -7.72 -3.24 1.85
N ILE A 160 -7.53 -4.03 0.80
CA ILE A 160 -8.54 -4.31 -0.22
C ILE A 160 -8.92 -5.78 -0.04
N ASP A 161 -10.19 -6.05 0.22
CA ASP A 161 -10.67 -7.40 0.43
C ASP A 161 -11.17 -8.06 -0.86
N ARG A 162 -11.67 -9.29 -0.75
CA ARG A 162 -12.15 -10.09 -1.90
C ARG A 162 -13.45 -9.56 -2.51
N HIS A 163 -14.11 -8.64 -1.83
CA HIS A 163 -15.31 -7.94 -2.27
C HIS A 163 -14.98 -6.51 -2.76
N PHE A 164 -13.69 -6.22 -3.02
CA PHE A 164 -13.21 -4.91 -3.43
C PHE A 164 -13.60 -3.80 -2.44
N GLN A 165 -13.74 -4.14 -1.17
CA GLN A 165 -13.97 -3.20 -0.08
C GLN A 165 -12.64 -2.73 0.50
N PHE A 166 -12.62 -1.47 0.89
CA PHE A 166 -11.43 -0.76 1.33
C PHE A 166 -11.52 -0.44 2.81
N GLN A 167 -10.45 -0.71 3.54
CA GLN A 167 -10.21 -0.15 4.87
C GLN A 167 -8.87 0.56 4.86
N GLY A 168 -8.70 1.56 5.71
CA GLY A 168 -7.41 2.20 5.86
C GLY A 168 -7.19 2.78 7.24
N LYS A 169 -5.93 2.81 7.66
CA LYS A 169 -5.52 3.42 8.92
C LYS A 169 -4.17 4.09 8.83
N LEU A 170 -4.12 5.32 9.32
CA LEU A 170 -2.91 6.13 9.40
C LEU A 170 -2.25 5.95 10.78
N ILE A 171 -0.99 5.49 10.77
CA ILE A 171 -0.25 5.10 11.97
C ILE A 171 1.03 5.92 12.08
N ASP A 172 1.32 6.44 13.26
CA ASP A 172 2.58 7.12 13.53
C ASP A 172 3.75 6.16 13.54
N ARG A 173 4.86 6.53 12.87
CA ARG A 173 6.07 5.72 12.83
C ARG A 173 6.63 5.41 14.22
N SER A 174 6.40 6.28 15.21
CA SER A 174 6.79 6.04 16.61
C SER A 174 6.07 4.85 17.26
N GLN A 175 4.90 4.47 16.76
CA GLN A 175 4.15 3.30 17.22
C GLN A 175 4.69 2.01 16.60
N LEU A 176 5.50 2.11 15.55
CA LEU A 176 6.24 1.00 14.95
C LEU A 176 7.51 0.74 15.78
N SER A 177 7.41 -0.05 16.86
CA SER A 177 8.60 -0.41 17.64
C SER A 177 9.51 -1.38 16.88
N GLY A 178 10.80 -1.06 16.81
CA GLY A 178 11.80 -2.04 16.39
C GLY A 178 11.85 -3.18 17.41
N GLY A 179 11.24 -4.33 17.10
CA GLY A 179 11.60 -5.57 17.77
C GLY A 179 13.09 -5.83 17.53
N ALA A 180 13.78 -6.48 18.46
CA ALA A 180 15.23 -6.71 18.42
C ALA A 180 15.72 -7.66 17.28
N GLY A 181 15.06 -7.66 16.12
CA GLY A 181 15.39 -8.46 14.94
C GLY A 181 15.07 -7.75 13.62
N LYS A 182 15.16 -8.49 12.51
CA LYS A 182 14.99 -8.04 11.11
C LYS A 182 13.59 -7.48 10.76
N TYR A 183 12.69 -7.33 11.74
CA TYR A 183 11.26 -7.07 11.59
C TYR A 183 10.83 -5.86 12.44
N LEU A 184 9.99 -4.98 11.89
CA LEU A 184 9.30 -3.94 12.67
C LEU A 184 8.03 -4.56 13.27
N LYS A 185 7.83 -4.42 14.58
CA LYS A 185 6.61 -4.88 15.27
C LYS A 185 5.93 -3.66 15.89
N GLY A 186 4.67 -3.40 15.58
CA GLY A 186 4.00 -2.31 16.28
C GLY A 186 3.89 -2.59 17.78
N ARG A 187 3.90 -1.51 18.58
CA ARG A 187 3.78 -1.58 20.02
C ARG A 187 2.28 -1.57 20.37
N LEU A 188 1.78 -2.62 21.00
CA LEU A 188 0.49 -2.55 21.68
C LEU A 188 0.66 -1.74 22.98
N PRO A 189 -0.28 -0.85 23.33
CA PRO A 189 -0.28 -0.12 24.60
C PRO A 189 -0.43 -1.06 25.82
#